data_AF-P0CH55-F1
#
_entry.id   AF-P0CH55-F1
#
_cell.length_a   1.000
_cell.length_b   1.000
_cell.length_c   1.000
_cell.angle_alpha   90.00
_cell.angle_beta   90.00
_cell.angle_gamma   90.00
#
_symmetry.space_group_name_H-M   'P 1'
#
loop_
_entity.id
_entity.type
_entity.pdbx_description
1 polymer ?
#
loop_
_entity_poly.entity_id
_entity_poly.type
_entity_poly.pdbx_seq_one_letter_code
_entity_poly.pdbx_strand_id
1 'polypeptide(L)' 'LCSREGEFCYKLRKCCAGFYCKAFVLHCYRN' A
#
# COMPACT_ATOMS: atom_id res chain seq x y z
N LEU A 1 1.76 -4.45 -11.15
CA LEU A 1 2.54 -3.51 -10.31
C LEU A 1 1.97 -3.55 -8.89
N CYS A 2 2.81 -3.65 -7.87
CA CYS A 2 2.40 -3.56 -6.47
C CYS A 2 3.12 -2.38 -5.80
N SER A 3 2.51 -1.81 -4.78
CA SER A 3 3.04 -0.66 -4.03
C SER A 3 3.91 -1.13 -2.86
N ARG A 4 5.12 -0.57 -2.74
CA ARG A 4 6.04 -0.75 -1.62
C ARG A 4 5.73 0.23 -0.49
N GLU A 5 6.46 0.13 0.62
CA GLU A 5 6.33 1.07 1.75
C GLU A 5 6.37 2.53 1.30
N GLY A 6 5.39 3.32 1.78
CA GLY A 6 5.24 4.73 1.45
C GLY A 6 4.57 5.01 0.11
N GLU A 7 4.37 4.01 -0.76
CA GLU A 7 3.64 4.20 -2.02
C GLU A 7 2.12 4.16 -1.82
N PHE A 8 1.42 4.89 -2.68
CA PHE A 8 -0.04 4.99 -2.68
C PHE A 8 -0.73 3.66 -3.04
N CYS A 9 -1.79 3.31 -2.32
CA CYS A 9 -2.48 2.02 -2.39
C CYS A 9 -3.99 2.11 -2.69
N TYR A 10 -4.45 3.18 -3.33
CA TYR A 10 -5.85 3.35 -3.70
C TYR A 10 -6.15 2.96 -5.15
N LYS A 11 -7.38 2.51 -5.41
CA LYS A 11 -7.90 1.99 -6.70
C LYS A 11 -7.12 0.79 -7.26
N LEU A 12 -6.15 1.06 -8.12
CA LEU A 12 -5.51 0.07 -9.00
C LEU A 12 -4.19 -0.48 -8.45
N ARG A 13 -3.67 0.11 -7.36
CA ARG A 13 -2.42 -0.31 -6.74
C ARG A 13 -2.69 -1.00 -5.41
N LYS A 14 -2.53 -2.32 -5.40
CA LYS A 14 -2.47 -3.10 -4.15
C LYS A 14 -1.05 -3.04 -3.59
N CYS A 15 -0.93 -3.04 -2.27
CA CYS A 15 0.36 -3.20 -1.61
C CYS A 15 0.99 -4.55 -1.98
N CYS A 16 2.32 -4.59 -2.11
CA CYS A 16 3.04 -5.85 -2.28
C CYS A 16 2.83 -6.76 -1.06
N ALA A 17 3.08 -8.07 -1.24
CA ALA A 17 3.05 -9.00 -0.11
C ALA A 17 4.00 -8.52 1.01
N GLY A 18 3.52 -8.55 2.26
CA GLY A 18 4.25 -8.02 3.43
C GLY A 18 3.93 -6.56 3.77
N PHE A 19 3.07 -5.89 3.01
CA PHE A 19 2.62 -4.54 3.28
C PHE A 19 1.09 -4.46 3.34
N TYR A 20 0.55 -3.62 4.22
CA TYR A 20 -0.89 -3.32 4.31
C TYR A 20 -1.17 -1.87 3.95
N CYS A 21 -2.36 -1.61 3.41
CA CYS A 21 -2.80 -0.27 3.02
C CYS A 21 -3.51 0.41 4.20
N LYS A 22 -2.98 1.54 4.71
CA LYS A 22 -3.70 2.34 5.72
C LYS A 22 -4.78 3.17 5.03
N ALA A 23 -6.05 2.91 5.33
CA ALA A 23 -7.18 3.60 4.70
C ALA A 23 -7.17 5.13 4.89
N PHE A 24 -6.60 5.63 5.99
CA PHE A 24 -6.52 7.07 6.28
C PHE A 24 -5.47 7.79 5.43
N VAL A 25 -4.30 7.17 5.22
CA VAL A 25 -3.17 7.77 4.50
C VAL A 25 -3.15 7.33 3.02
N LEU A 26 -3.90 6.28 2.70
CA LEU A 26 -3.90 5.59 1.41
C LEU A 26 -2.50 5.17 0.95
N HIS A 27 -1.59 4.88 1.89
CA HIS A 27 -0.22 4.42 1.65
C HIS A 27 0.01 3.01 2.20
N CYS A 28 0.96 2.30 1.61
CA CYS A 28 1.41 1.00 2.09
C CYS A 28 2.37 1.15 3.27
N TYR A 29 2.17 0.32 4.28
CA TYR A 29 3.01 0.20 5.46
C TYR A 29 3.42 -1.25 5.63
N ARG A 30 4.63 -1.48 6.15
CA ARG A 30 5.07 -2.84 6.48
C ARG A 30 4.18 -3.44 7.56
N ASN A 31 3.74 -4.67 7.31
CA ASN A 31 2.99 -5.45 8.29
C ASN A 31 3.84 -5.79 9.51
#